data_AF-A0A8J6TTG0-F1
#
_entry.id   AF-A0A8J6TTG0-F1
#
_cell.length_a   1.000
_cell.length_b   1.000
_cell.length_c   1.000
_cell.angle_alpha   90.00
_cell.angle_beta   90.00
_cell.angle_gamma   90.00
#
_symmetry.space_group_name_H-M   'P 1'
#
loop_
_entity.id
_entity.type
_entity.pdbx_description
1 polymer ?
#
loop_
_entity_poly.entity_id
_entity_poly.type
_entity_poly.pdbx_seq_one_letter_code
_entity_poly.pdbx_strand_id
1 'polypeptide(L)'
;MKILLTLFMFMTGLCATATHELTYYVYSETEYIQGPWLRTDALEASGFKFLSATSYEDLFGSGDDALAGKLLSRLKEKKPDLYEWNYTLSFQGDTVIITPQKTIQSFETVMNEITATLTLNRFKAVTFQINGQQKTYTLTDLTLPYFDLVSGQPETSGEPEIVSAEQTQDPVKPQRNQRTWLIISGVLNVIFLGVLIMRKKN
;
A
#
# COMPACT_ATOMS: atom_id res chain seq x y z
N MET A 1 -5.63 -43.69 -11.33
CA MET A 1 -6.40 -42.47 -11.70
C MET A 1 -6.95 -41.71 -10.48
N LYS A 2 -7.57 -42.40 -9.50
CA LYS A 2 -8.09 -41.75 -8.27
C LYS A 2 -7.02 -40.99 -7.45
N ILE A 3 -5.83 -41.59 -7.30
CA ILE A 3 -4.71 -41.00 -6.54
C ILE A 3 -4.16 -39.71 -7.19
N LEU A 4 -4.08 -39.69 -8.53
CA LEU A 4 -3.63 -38.52 -9.29
C LEU A 4 -4.64 -37.37 -9.21
N LEU A 5 -5.94 -37.70 -9.20
CA LEU A 5 -7.02 -36.72 -9.05
C LEU A 5 -7.03 -36.10 -7.64
N THR A 6 -6.81 -36.90 -6.60
CA THR A 6 -6.65 -36.39 -5.23
C THR A 6 -5.40 -35.55 -5.07
N LEU A 7 -4.27 -35.92 -5.70
CA LEU A 7 -3.05 -35.11 -5.68
C LEU A 7 -3.26 -33.77 -6.40
N PHE A 8 -3.97 -33.76 -7.53
CA PHE A 8 -4.29 -32.55 -8.28
C PHE A 8 -5.27 -31.64 -7.53
N MET A 9 -6.35 -32.21 -6.96
CA MET A 9 -7.29 -31.48 -6.11
C MET A 9 -6.63 -30.91 -4.85
N PHE A 10 -5.66 -31.62 -4.26
CA PHE A 10 -4.89 -31.14 -3.12
C PHE A 10 -3.95 -30.00 -3.51
N MET A 11 -3.28 -30.08 -4.67
CA MET A 11 -2.44 -28.99 -5.19
C MET A 11 -3.27 -27.74 -5.56
N THR A 12 -4.44 -27.90 -6.18
CA THR A 12 -5.32 -26.74 -6.46
C THR A 12 -5.99 -26.18 -5.21
N GLY A 13 -6.27 -27.03 -4.20
CA GLY A 13 -6.82 -26.62 -2.91
C GLY A 13 -5.79 -25.92 -2.02
N LEU A 14 -4.52 -26.32 -2.09
CA LEU A 14 -3.42 -25.61 -1.42
C LEU A 14 -3.11 -24.27 -2.08
N CYS A 15 -3.21 -24.14 -3.40
CA CYS A 15 -3.11 -22.83 -4.06
C CYS A 15 -4.31 -21.90 -3.79
N ALA A 16 -5.39 -22.41 -3.17
CA ALA A 16 -6.52 -21.61 -2.72
C ALA A 16 -6.33 -21.04 -1.30
N THR A 17 -5.20 -21.32 -0.63
CA THR A 17 -4.84 -20.60 0.58
C THR A 17 -4.37 -19.19 0.19
N ALA A 18 -5.33 -18.28 0.15
CA ALA A 18 -5.14 -16.89 0.54
C ALA A 18 -3.91 -16.19 -0.08
N THR A 19 -3.92 -16.02 -1.40
CA THR A 19 -3.12 -14.98 -2.04
C THR A 19 -3.71 -13.62 -1.62
N HIS A 20 -3.39 -13.17 -0.41
CA HIS A 20 -3.80 -11.84 0.05
C HIS A 20 -2.96 -10.80 -0.72
N GLU A 21 -3.63 -10.00 -1.54
CA GLU A 21 -3.08 -8.76 -2.09
C GLU A 21 -2.65 -7.86 -0.93
N LEU A 22 -1.42 -7.33 -0.98
CA LEU A 22 -0.99 -6.32 -0.02
C LEU A 22 -1.57 -4.98 -0.45
N THR A 23 -2.54 -4.47 0.32
CA THR A 23 -2.99 -3.08 0.17
C THR A 23 -1.92 -2.14 0.71
N TYR A 24 -1.48 -1.19 -0.10
CA TYR A 24 -0.51 -0.17 0.26
C TYR A 24 -0.94 1.22 -0.22
N TYR A 25 -0.45 2.27 0.42
CA TYR A 25 -0.88 3.65 0.23
C TYR A 25 0.28 4.55 -0.18
N VAL A 26 0.10 5.38 -1.21
CA VAL A 26 1.11 6.34 -1.63
C VAL A 26 0.63 7.74 -1.32
N TYR A 27 1.45 8.49 -0.59
CA TYR A 27 1.12 9.81 -0.07
C TYR A 27 1.82 10.88 -0.89
N SER A 28 1.04 11.80 -1.47
CA SER A 28 1.57 12.91 -2.27
C SER A 28 0.98 14.24 -1.84
N GLU A 29 1.78 15.30 -1.86
CA GLU A 29 1.33 16.68 -1.61
C GLU A 29 0.25 17.07 -2.62
N THR A 30 -0.84 17.62 -2.11
CA THR A 30 -2.00 18.10 -2.85
C THR A 30 -2.54 19.35 -2.15
N GLU A 31 -3.16 20.23 -2.92
CA GLU A 31 -3.82 21.42 -2.41
C GLU A 31 -5.29 21.14 -2.16
N TYR A 32 -5.79 21.67 -1.07
CA TYR A 32 -7.18 21.56 -0.69
C TYR A 32 -8.03 22.58 -1.45
N ILE A 33 -8.97 22.08 -2.23
CA ILE A 33 -9.87 22.91 -3.05
C ILE A 33 -11.23 23.06 -2.34
N GLN A 34 -11.84 21.96 -1.88
CA GLN A 34 -13.14 21.95 -1.20
C GLN A 34 -13.45 20.58 -0.56
N GLY A 35 -14.24 20.55 0.52
CA GLY A 35 -14.69 19.33 1.18
C GLY A 35 -14.98 19.51 2.69
N PRO A 36 -15.26 18.44 3.42
CA PRO A 36 -15.12 18.39 4.87
C PRO A 36 -13.71 17.94 5.23
N TRP A 37 -13.02 18.70 6.08
CA TRP A 37 -11.73 18.31 6.64
C TRP A 37 -11.82 18.36 8.17
N LEU A 38 -11.46 17.26 8.83
CA LEU A 38 -11.60 17.13 10.28
C LEU A 38 -10.62 18.03 11.06
N ARG A 39 -9.49 18.42 10.44
CA ARG A 39 -8.40 19.19 11.07
C ARG A 39 -8.16 20.52 10.36
N THR A 40 -9.17 21.38 10.28
CA THR A 40 -9.09 22.65 9.53
C THR A 40 -7.94 23.53 9.99
N ASP A 41 -7.68 23.58 11.29
CA ASP A 41 -6.60 24.40 11.87
C ASP A 41 -5.22 23.95 11.37
N ALA A 42 -5.00 22.63 11.29
CA ALA A 42 -3.76 22.05 10.77
C ALA A 42 -3.60 22.31 9.26
N LEU A 43 -4.72 22.35 8.52
CA LEU A 43 -4.73 22.63 7.10
C LEU A 43 -4.51 24.12 6.80
N GLU A 44 -5.04 25.02 7.62
CA GLU A 44 -4.77 26.46 7.53
C GLU A 44 -3.30 26.76 7.83
N ALA A 45 -2.74 26.14 8.87
CA ALA A 45 -1.33 26.28 9.22
C ALA A 45 -0.37 25.81 8.12
N SER A 46 -0.77 24.82 7.31
CA SER A 46 0.01 24.31 6.18
C SER A 46 -0.24 25.05 4.86
N GLY A 47 -1.01 26.14 4.87
CA GLY A 47 -1.35 26.90 3.66
C GLY A 47 -2.25 26.12 2.71
N PHE A 48 -3.19 25.34 3.26
CA PHE A 48 -4.12 24.48 2.53
C PHE A 48 -3.46 23.33 1.75
N LYS A 49 -2.24 22.95 2.12
CA LYS A 49 -1.52 21.80 1.55
C LYS A 49 -1.60 20.61 2.49
N PHE A 50 -1.75 19.41 1.92
CA PHE A 50 -1.78 18.18 2.69
C PHE A 50 -1.26 17.00 1.86
N LEU A 51 -0.92 15.90 2.54
CA LEU A 51 -0.55 14.64 1.91
C LEU A 51 -1.79 13.79 1.69
N SER A 52 -2.16 13.60 0.42
CA SER A 52 -3.29 12.78 -0.01
C SER A 52 -2.85 11.34 -0.27
N ALA A 53 -3.62 10.38 0.26
CA ALA A 53 -3.36 8.96 0.11
C ALA A 53 -4.00 8.40 -1.17
N THR A 54 -3.26 7.57 -1.89
CA THR A 54 -3.78 6.76 -3.01
C THR A 54 -3.52 5.29 -2.73
N SER A 55 -4.57 4.46 -2.69
CA SER A 55 -4.46 3.03 -2.41
C SER A 55 -4.13 2.21 -3.65
N TYR A 56 -3.32 1.18 -3.47
CA TYR A 56 -2.95 0.20 -4.49
C TYR A 56 -2.99 -1.21 -3.89
N GLU A 57 -3.35 -2.21 -4.70
CA GLU A 57 -3.52 -3.61 -4.28
C GLU A 57 -2.71 -4.58 -5.17
N ASP A 58 -1.74 -4.07 -5.94
CA ASP A 58 -1.06 -4.84 -6.99
C ASP A 58 0.24 -5.53 -6.54
N LEU A 59 0.53 -5.56 -5.24
CA LEU A 59 1.76 -6.13 -4.71
C LEU A 59 1.51 -7.46 -3.99
N PHE A 60 2.20 -8.51 -4.45
CA PHE A 60 2.07 -9.87 -3.93
C PHE A 60 3.42 -10.38 -3.41
N GLY A 61 3.46 -10.80 -2.14
CA GLY A 61 4.57 -11.58 -1.59
C GLY A 61 5.96 -10.94 -1.74
N SER A 62 6.05 -9.61 -1.69
CA SER A 62 7.30 -8.86 -1.91
C SER A 62 8.09 -8.67 -0.63
N GLY A 63 9.41 -8.87 -0.69
CA GLY A 63 10.33 -8.44 0.38
C GLY A 63 10.41 -6.91 0.50
N ASP A 64 11.05 -6.43 1.56
CA ASP A 64 11.05 -5.02 1.96
C ASP A 64 11.66 -4.11 0.89
N ASP A 65 12.74 -4.56 0.25
CA ASP A 65 13.40 -3.87 -0.86
C ASP A 65 12.45 -3.65 -2.04
N ALA A 66 11.66 -4.68 -2.38
CA ALA A 66 10.71 -4.62 -3.47
C ALA A 66 9.50 -3.74 -3.13
N LEU A 67 9.03 -3.77 -1.87
CA LEU A 67 7.98 -2.88 -1.38
C LEU A 67 8.42 -1.42 -1.44
N ALA A 68 9.57 -1.08 -0.84
CA ALA A 68 10.09 0.29 -0.86
C ALA A 68 10.36 0.77 -2.29
N GLY A 69 10.96 -0.06 -3.14
CA GLY A 69 11.17 0.25 -4.55
C GLY A 69 9.86 0.52 -5.29
N LYS A 70 8.82 -0.29 -5.06
CA LYS A 70 7.50 -0.08 -5.66
C LYS A 70 6.87 1.23 -5.18
N LEU A 71 6.88 1.50 -3.88
CA LEU A 71 6.34 2.73 -3.29
C LEU A 71 6.99 3.98 -3.91
N LEU A 72 8.31 3.99 -4.04
CA LEU A 72 9.03 5.09 -4.68
C LEU A 72 8.78 5.18 -6.19
N SER A 73 8.60 4.05 -6.88
CA SER A 73 8.18 4.03 -8.29
C SER A 73 6.82 4.70 -8.47
N ARG A 74 5.86 4.44 -7.59
CA ARG A 74 4.53 5.08 -7.64
C ARG A 74 4.60 6.59 -7.45
N LEU A 75 5.45 7.07 -6.53
CA LEU A 75 5.69 8.50 -6.36
C LEU A 75 6.27 9.12 -7.64
N LYS A 76 7.25 8.45 -8.25
CA LYS A 76 7.84 8.88 -9.53
C LYS A 76 6.83 8.88 -10.68
N GLU A 77 5.98 7.87 -10.79
CA GLU A 77 4.90 7.80 -11.79
C GLU A 77 3.91 8.96 -11.62
N LYS A 78 3.62 9.37 -10.39
CA LYS A 78 2.68 10.44 -10.07
C LYS A 78 3.26 11.84 -10.34
N LYS A 79 4.54 12.06 -10.02
CA LYS A 79 5.23 13.36 -10.17
C LYS A 79 6.62 13.19 -10.80
N PRO A 80 6.72 12.89 -12.11
CA PRO A 80 8.00 12.56 -12.75
C PRO A 80 9.03 13.68 -12.63
N ASP A 81 8.60 14.94 -12.80
CA ASP A 81 9.49 16.11 -12.75
C ASP A 81 10.13 16.32 -11.37
N LEU A 82 9.39 16.02 -10.29
CA LEU A 82 9.90 16.12 -8.92
C LEU A 82 10.91 15.01 -8.59
N TYR A 83 10.74 13.85 -9.23
CA TYR A 83 11.53 12.65 -9.00
C TYR A 83 12.55 12.37 -10.11
N GLU A 84 12.97 13.41 -10.84
CA GLU A 84 14.02 13.34 -11.87
C GLU A 84 15.44 13.30 -11.26
N TRP A 85 15.64 12.44 -10.26
CA TRP A 85 16.93 12.23 -9.62
C TRP A 85 17.15 10.75 -9.32
N ASN A 86 18.43 10.36 -9.27
CA ASN A 86 18.83 8.99 -9.01
C ASN A 86 19.19 8.83 -7.53
N TYR A 87 18.94 7.64 -7.00
CA TYR A 87 19.24 7.30 -5.62
C TYR A 87 19.60 5.83 -5.48
N THR A 88 20.26 5.50 -4.37
CA THR A 88 20.43 4.12 -3.91
C THR A 88 19.62 3.91 -2.65
N LEU A 89 19.04 2.71 -2.53
CA LEU A 89 18.32 2.27 -1.35
C LEU A 89 19.19 1.29 -0.57
N SER A 90 19.19 1.45 0.74
CA SER A 90 19.74 0.49 1.68
C SER A 90 18.84 0.39 2.91
N PHE A 91 18.89 -0.74 3.60
CA PHE A 91 17.97 -1.04 4.69
C PHE A 91 18.77 -1.35 5.96
N GLN A 92 18.35 -0.76 7.07
CA GLN A 92 18.89 -1.03 8.39
C GLN A 92 17.74 -1.38 9.32
N GLY A 93 17.39 -2.67 9.37
CA GLY A 93 16.15 -3.13 10.01
C GLY A 93 14.94 -2.48 9.35
N ASP A 94 14.08 -1.85 10.16
CA ASP A 94 12.86 -1.19 9.68
C ASP A 94 13.10 0.26 9.20
N THR A 95 14.36 0.69 9.05
CA THR A 95 14.72 2.03 8.55
C THR A 95 15.20 1.95 7.11
N VAL A 96 14.59 2.76 6.24
CA VAL A 96 15.00 2.89 4.84
C VAL A 96 15.98 4.04 4.70
N ILE A 97 17.16 3.75 4.16
CA ILE A 97 18.21 4.75 3.93
C ILE A 97 18.25 5.07 2.44
N ILE A 98 17.99 6.34 2.11
CA ILE A 98 17.99 6.89 0.76
C ILE A 98 19.22 7.76 0.59
N THR A 99 20.09 7.35 -0.34
CA THR A 99 21.28 8.14 -0.71
C THR A 99 21.07 8.74 -2.11
N PRO A 100 20.67 10.01 -2.22
CA PRO A 100 20.56 10.67 -3.51
C PRO A 100 21.94 10.91 -4.12
N GLN A 101 22.04 10.72 -5.44
CA GLN A 101 23.27 10.96 -6.21
C GLN A 101 23.37 12.41 -6.72
N LYS A 102 22.29 13.18 -6.58
CA LYS A 102 22.17 14.58 -6.99
C LYS A 102 21.41 15.38 -5.95
N THR A 103 21.51 16.70 -6.01
CA THR A 103 20.69 17.60 -5.20
C THR A 103 19.21 17.41 -5.52
N ILE A 104 18.41 17.22 -4.48
CA ILE A 104 16.95 17.10 -4.59
C ILE A 104 16.35 18.51 -4.64
N GLN A 105 15.60 18.82 -5.69
CA GLN A 105 14.79 20.04 -5.74
C GLN A 105 13.56 19.86 -4.85
N SER A 106 13.12 20.94 -4.18
CA SER A 106 11.96 20.89 -3.27
C SER A 106 12.07 19.78 -2.23
N PHE A 107 13.23 19.70 -1.56
CA PHE A 107 13.55 18.63 -0.61
C PHE A 107 12.48 18.42 0.45
N GLU A 108 11.84 19.49 0.93
CA GLU A 108 10.77 19.40 1.93
C GLU A 108 9.55 18.59 1.42
N THR A 109 9.07 18.88 0.20
CA THR A 109 7.99 18.09 -0.43
C THR A 109 8.42 16.64 -0.59
N VAL A 110 9.61 16.39 -1.12
CA VAL A 110 10.12 15.02 -1.32
C VAL A 110 10.25 14.27 0.01
N MET A 111 10.75 14.95 1.05
CA MET A 111 10.87 14.40 2.39
C MET A 111 9.50 14.04 2.96
N ASN A 112 8.51 14.93 2.85
CA ASN A 112 7.15 14.69 3.33
C ASN A 112 6.51 13.49 2.61
N GLU A 113 6.53 13.48 1.28
CA GLU A 113 5.91 12.42 0.46
C GLU A 113 6.55 11.06 0.70
N ILE A 114 7.88 10.99 0.68
CA ILE A 114 8.61 9.73 0.90
C ILE A 114 8.44 9.24 2.33
N THR A 115 8.58 10.13 3.33
CA THR A 115 8.52 9.73 4.74
C THR A 115 7.14 9.20 5.07
N ALA A 116 6.07 9.91 4.70
CA ALA A 116 4.70 9.43 4.91
C ALA A 116 4.45 8.11 4.15
N THR A 117 4.87 8.03 2.88
CA THR A 117 4.67 6.82 2.07
C THR A 117 5.38 5.61 2.64
N LEU A 118 6.63 5.71 3.08
CA LEU A 118 7.34 4.54 3.62
C LEU A 118 6.84 4.20 5.03
N THR A 119 6.64 5.20 5.89
CA THR A 119 6.31 4.94 7.30
C THR A 119 4.89 4.46 7.52
N LEU A 120 3.92 4.92 6.74
CA LEU A 120 2.52 4.48 6.86
C LEU A 120 2.24 3.11 6.23
N ASN A 121 3.21 2.52 5.52
CA ASN A 121 3.04 1.21 4.88
C ASN A 121 3.72 0.06 5.61
N ARG A 122 4.83 0.32 6.34
CA ARG A 122 5.50 -0.67 7.19
C ARG A 122 6.72 -0.12 7.94
N PHE A 123 7.44 0.82 7.32
CA PHE A 123 8.77 1.20 7.80
C PHE A 123 8.68 2.10 9.04
N LYS A 124 9.67 2.05 9.92
CA LYS A 124 9.65 2.87 11.14
C LYS A 124 10.14 4.30 10.88
N ALA A 125 11.13 4.44 10.01
CA ALA A 125 11.78 5.71 9.73
C ALA A 125 12.43 5.73 8.34
N VAL A 126 12.73 6.93 7.86
CA VAL A 126 13.47 7.15 6.61
C VAL A 126 14.68 8.03 6.89
N THR A 127 15.86 7.59 6.49
CA THR A 127 17.09 8.36 6.60
C THR A 127 17.51 8.87 5.22
N PHE A 128 17.68 10.18 5.09
CA PHE A 128 18.29 10.78 3.93
C PHE A 128 19.79 11.01 4.18
N GLN A 129 20.62 10.44 3.32
CA GLN A 129 22.07 10.64 3.35
C GLN A 129 22.48 11.64 2.26
N ILE A 130 22.52 12.92 2.62
CA ILE A 130 22.79 14.03 1.67
C ILE A 130 24.14 14.65 2.02
N ASN A 131 25.05 14.74 1.05
CA ASN A 131 26.36 15.38 1.19
C ASN A 131 27.19 14.85 2.40
N GLY A 132 27.10 13.56 2.70
CA GLY A 132 27.80 12.93 3.82
C GLY A 132 27.16 13.15 5.19
N GLN A 133 26.06 13.90 5.28
CA GLN A 133 25.24 14.01 6.49
C GLN A 133 24.07 13.04 6.40
N GLN A 134 23.76 12.38 7.52
CA GLN A 134 22.59 11.51 7.65
C GLN A 134 21.57 12.20 8.55
N LYS A 135 20.32 12.30 8.07
CA LYS A 135 19.21 12.79 8.88
C LYS A 135 18.02 11.85 8.74
N THR A 136 17.50 11.42 9.88
CA THR A 136 16.38 10.49 9.99
C THR A 136 15.09 11.26 10.23
N TYR A 137 14.05 10.86 9.53
CA TYR A 137 12.72 11.45 9.57
C TYR A 137 11.68 10.36 9.88
N THR A 138 10.70 10.75 10.67
CA THR A 138 9.56 9.95 11.09
C THR A 138 8.27 10.73 10.85
N LEU A 139 7.12 10.14 11.18
CA LEU A 139 5.82 10.82 11.04
C LEU A 139 5.71 12.13 11.85
N THR A 140 6.45 12.26 12.95
CA THR A 140 6.45 13.49 13.76
C THR A 140 7.23 14.62 13.13
N ASP A 141 8.08 14.33 12.13
CA ASP A 141 8.93 15.31 11.45
C ASP A 141 8.27 15.88 10.18
N LEU A 142 7.05 15.45 9.86
CA LEU A 142 6.30 15.92 8.69
C LEU A 142 5.87 17.38 8.88
N THR A 143 6.04 18.19 7.85
CA THR A 143 5.59 19.60 7.87
C THR A 143 4.18 19.79 7.32
N LEU A 144 3.65 18.78 6.64
CA LEU A 144 2.30 18.77 6.10
C LEU A 144 1.40 17.77 6.85
N PRO A 145 0.13 18.13 7.11
CA PRO A 145 -0.84 17.16 7.58
C PRO A 145 -1.09 16.11 6.50
N TYR A 146 -1.31 14.86 6.89
CA TYR A 146 -1.68 13.78 5.99
C TYR A 146 -3.10 13.29 6.26
N PHE A 147 -3.73 12.70 5.25
CA PHE A 147 -5.03 12.04 5.43
C PHE A 147 -4.81 10.67 6.05
N ASP A 148 -5.25 10.47 7.28
CA ASP A 148 -5.20 9.14 7.89
C ASP A 148 -6.42 8.34 7.43
N LEU A 149 -6.17 7.24 6.71
CA LEU A 149 -7.22 6.31 6.28
C LEU A 149 -7.52 5.25 7.36
N VAL A 150 -6.71 5.20 8.43
CA VAL A 150 -6.90 4.32 9.57
C VAL A 150 -7.39 5.17 10.73
N SER A 151 -8.66 5.06 11.07
CA SER A 151 -9.24 5.70 12.25
C SER A 151 -8.56 5.18 13.52
N GLY A 152 -7.52 5.87 13.98
CA GLY A 152 -6.79 5.46 15.18
C GLY A 152 -5.47 6.20 15.43
N GLN A 153 -5.44 7.53 15.29
CA GLN A 153 -4.36 8.30 15.92
C GLN A 153 -4.77 8.62 17.36
N PRO A 154 -3.96 8.30 18.39
CA PRO A 154 -4.18 8.84 19.71
C PRO A 154 -4.01 10.36 19.63
N GLU A 155 -5.07 11.07 19.99
CA GLU A 155 -5.05 12.52 20.13
C GLU A 155 -4.00 12.89 21.17
N THR A 156 -2.86 13.40 20.72
CA THR A 156 -1.97 14.16 21.59
C THR A 156 -2.62 15.51 21.85
N SER A 157 -3.66 15.53 22.69
CA SER A 157 -3.99 16.59 23.66
C SER A 157 -5.46 16.45 24.14
N GLY A 158 -5.65 15.86 25.33
CA GLY A 158 -6.76 16.22 26.23
C GLY A 158 -8.00 15.30 26.27
N GLU A 159 -8.04 14.47 27.32
CA GLU A 159 -9.19 13.73 27.91
C GLU A 159 -9.87 12.58 27.13
N PRO A 160 -10.25 11.48 27.82
CA PRO A 160 -10.75 10.27 27.16
C PRO A 160 -12.26 10.35 26.94
N GLU A 161 -12.69 10.48 25.69
CA GLU A 161 -14.11 10.28 25.33
C GLU A 161 -14.34 8.80 24.95
N ILE A 162 -15.14 8.12 25.76
CA ILE A 162 -15.62 6.75 25.48
C ILE A 162 -16.68 6.87 24.40
N VAL A 163 -16.38 6.40 23.17
CA VAL A 163 -17.41 6.26 22.12
C VAL A 163 -17.47 4.81 21.66
N SER A 164 -18.54 4.13 22.08
CA SER A 164 -19.00 2.86 21.51
C SER A 164 -19.37 3.07 20.04
N ALA A 165 -18.79 2.27 19.15
CA ALA A 165 -19.27 2.14 17.78
C ALA A 165 -19.46 0.65 17.44
N GLU A 166 -20.71 0.20 17.49
CA GLU A 166 -21.15 -0.99 16.76
C GLU A 166 -20.95 -0.72 15.26
N GLN A 167 -19.94 -1.38 14.66
CA GLN A 167 -19.75 -1.37 13.21
C GLN A 167 -20.48 -2.57 12.61
N THR A 168 -21.66 -2.30 12.05
CA THR A 168 -22.35 -3.19 11.11
C THR A 168 -21.45 -3.38 9.89
N GLN A 169 -20.85 -4.56 9.75
CA GLN A 169 -20.13 -4.95 8.53
C GLN A 169 -21.13 -5.19 7.40
N ASP A 170 -21.14 -4.31 6.40
CA ASP A 170 -21.80 -4.59 5.13
C ASP A 170 -21.14 -5.80 4.45
N PRO A 171 -21.92 -6.72 3.85
CA PRO A 171 -21.35 -7.89 3.19
C PRO A 171 -20.57 -7.48 1.94
N VAL A 172 -19.27 -7.76 1.98
CA VAL A 172 -18.31 -7.53 0.88
C VAL A 172 -18.83 -8.16 -0.41
N LYS A 173 -19.15 -7.32 -1.41
CA LYS A 173 -19.50 -7.78 -2.76
C LYS A 173 -18.25 -8.39 -3.42
N PRO A 174 -18.30 -9.61 -3.97
CA PRO A 174 -17.13 -10.22 -4.60
C PRO A 174 -16.68 -9.39 -5.82
N GLN A 175 -15.42 -8.99 -5.82
CA GLN A 175 -14.80 -8.19 -6.86
C GLN A 175 -14.89 -8.88 -8.24
N ARG A 176 -14.91 -8.07 -9.31
CA ARG A 176 -15.04 -8.50 -10.70
C ARG A 176 -14.02 -9.57 -11.11
N ASN A 177 -12.80 -9.53 -10.56
CA ASN A 177 -11.75 -10.49 -10.87
C ASN A 177 -11.98 -11.86 -10.18
N GLN A 178 -12.52 -11.86 -8.97
CA GLN A 178 -12.94 -13.06 -8.25
C GLN A 178 -14.09 -13.77 -8.98
N ARG A 179 -15.02 -13.01 -9.57
CA ARG A 179 -16.05 -13.55 -10.48
C ARG A 179 -15.44 -14.22 -11.70
N THR A 180 -14.48 -13.58 -12.36
CA THR A 180 -13.81 -14.15 -13.54
C THR A 180 -13.10 -15.46 -13.20
N TRP A 181 -12.40 -15.51 -12.06
CA TRP A 181 -11.69 -16.71 -11.61
C TRP A 181 -12.64 -17.86 -11.25
N LEU A 182 -13.75 -17.55 -10.58
CA LEU A 182 -14.82 -18.51 -10.29
C LEU A 182 -15.46 -19.06 -11.57
N ILE A 183 -15.68 -18.21 -12.57
CA ILE A 183 -16.22 -18.62 -13.87
C ILE A 183 -15.24 -19.56 -14.59
N ILE A 184 -13.96 -19.20 -14.64
CA ILE A 184 -12.92 -20.04 -15.27
C ILE A 184 -12.82 -21.40 -14.56
N SER A 185 -12.81 -21.41 -13.22
CA SER A 185 -12.78 -22.63 -12.42
C SER A 185 -14.02 -23.51 -12.63
N GLY A 186 -15.20 -22.90 -12.72
CA GLY A 186 -16.46 -23.59 -13.01
C GLY A 186 -16.46 -24.23 -14.41
N VAL A 187 -16.05 -23.49 -15.43
CA VAL A 187 -15.97 -23.99 -16.81
C VAL A 187 -14.96 -25.14 -16.91
N LEU A 188 -13.80 -25.02 -16.26
CA LEU A 188 -12.78 -26.06 -16.27
C LEU A 188 -13.30 -27.36 -15.65
N ASN A 189 -14.03 -27.28 -14.53
CA ASN A 189 -14.64 -28.43 -13.87
C ASN A 189 -15.69 -29.13 -14.74
N VAL A 190 -16.54 -28.37 -15.45
CA VAL A 190 -17.57 -28.94 -16.35
C VAL A 190 -16.92 -29.65 -17.53
N ILE A 191 -15.89 -29.06 -18.14
CA ILE A 191 -15.14 -29.69 -19.24
C ILE A 191 -14.49 -30.99 -18.75
N PHE A 192 -13.89 -30.98 -17.55
CA PHE A 192 -13.25 -32.15 -16.97
C PHE A 192 -14.25 -33.29 -16.69
N LEU A 193 -15.44 -32.94 -16.20
CA LEU A 193 -16.53 -33.90 -15.98
C LEU A 193 -17.02 -34.51 -17.31
N GLY A 194 -17.15 -33.69 -18.36
CA GLY A 194 -17.50 -34.15 -19.70
C GLY A 194 -16.48 -35.14 -20.27
N VAL A 195 -15.18 -34.84 -20.13
CA VAL A 195 -14.10 -35.73 -20.55
C VAL A 195 -14.13 -37.06 -19.77
N LEU A 196 -14.38 -37.02 -18.45
CA LEU A 196 -14.50 -38.21 -17.62
C LEU A 196 -15.68 -39.11 -18.01
N ILE A 197 -16.83 -38.51 -18.37
CA ILE A 197 -18.03 -39.26 -18.81
C ILE A 197 -17.78 -39.88 -20.19
N MET A 198 -17.17 -39.17 -21.12
CA MET A 198 -16.82 -39.72 -22.45
C MET A 198 -15.80 -40.86 -22.35
N ARG A 199 -14.82 -40.75 -21.44
CA ARG A 199 -13.79 -41.78 -21.24
C ARG A 199 -14.29 -43.04 -20.53
N LYS A 200 -15.47 -43.02 -19.92
CA LYS A 200 -16.15 -44.19 -19.33
C LYS A 200 -17.03 -44.94 -20.35
N LYS A 201 -17.34 -44.31 -21.48
CA LYS A 201 -18.22 -44.83 -22.53
C LYS A 201 -17.48 -45.58 -23.65
N ASN A 202 -16.16 -45.42 -23.72
CA ASN A 202 -15.21 -46.27 -24.43
C ASN A 202 -14.54 -47.23 -23.45
#